data_AF-A0A182NKS5-F1
#
_entry.id   AF-A0A182NKS5-F1
#
_cell.length_a   1.000
_cell.length_b   1.000
_cell.length_c   1.000
_cell.angle_alpha   90.00
_cell.angle_beta   90.00
_cell.angle_gamma   90.00
#
_symmetry.space_group_name_H-M   'P 1'
#
loop_
_entity.id
_entity.type
_entity.pdbx_description
1 polymer ?
#
loop_
_entity_poly.entity_id
_entity_poly.type
_entity_poly.pdbx_seq_one_letter_code
_entity_poly.pdbx_strand_id
1 'polypeptide(L)'
;MRDEYTKYVKCERSIVALETALNEAKGRDNVKRVAYEYGLHYGGMAVLTLCLMYISFSYRYTTIIVFGNNFNFEPFGSLISFPTKVPNSISVVFWIVVNNFVSRTLAGYVK
;
A
#
# COMPACT_ATOMS: atom_id res chain seq x y z
N MET A 1 19.50 -56.11 -18.79
CA MET A 1 20.43 -55.20 -18.09
C MET A 1 20.76 -53.93 -18.87
N ARG A 2 21.47 -53.98 -20.02
CA ARG A 2 21.87 -52.75 -20.75
C ARG A 2 20.70 -52.02 -21.44
N ASP A 3 19.74 -52.76 -21.98
CA ASP A 3 18.56 -52.19 -22.64
C ASP A 3 17.56 -51.56 -21.65
N GLU A 4 17.41 -52.17 -20.46
CA GLU A 4 16.56 -51.64 -19.38
C GLU A 4 17.13 -50.35 -18.80
N TYR A 5 18.46 -50.28 -18.62
CA TYR A 5 19.13 -49.05 -18.21
C TYR A 5 18.95 -47.93 -19.24
N THR A 6 19.02 -48.27 -20.53
CA THR A 6 18.82 -47.29 -21.61
C THR A 6 17.37 -46.76 -21.63
N LYS A 7 16.38 -47.60 -21.35
CA LYS A 7 14.98 -47.18 -21.17
C LYS A 7 14.81 -46.30 -19.92
N TYR A 8 15.42 -46.66 -18.81
CA TYR A 8 15.40 -45.87 -17.57
C TYR A 8 15.96 -44.47 -17.78
N VAL A 9 17.15 -44.34 -18.37
CA VAL A 9 17.80 -43.04 -18.61
C VAL A 9 16.98 -42.16 -19.56
N LYS A 10 16.32 -42.75 -20.57
CA LYS A 10 15.41 -42.01 -21.45
C LYS A 10 14.19 -41.48 -20.70
N CYS A 11 13.62 -42.31 -19.81
CA CYS A 11 12.51 -41.93 -18.95
C CYS A 11 12.90 -40.80 -17.99
N GLU A 12 14.03 -40.94 -17.29
CA GLU A 12 14.58 -39.94 -16.37
C GLU A 12 14.81 -38.59 -17.06
N ARG A 13 15.42 -38.59 -18.25
CA ARG A 13 15.59 -37.35 -19.03
C ARG A 13 14.26 -36.71 -19.42
N SER A 14 13.25 -37.51 -19.77
CA SER A 14 11.92 -36.97 -20.09
C SER A 14 11.22 -36.37 -18.86
N ILE A 15 11.38 -36.98 -17.69
CA ILE A 15 10.87 -36.45 -16.43
C ILE A 15 11.54 -35.11 -16.10
N VAL A 16 12.87 -35.05 -16.18
CA VAL A 16 13.64 -33.82 -15.93
C VAL A 16 13.24 -32.70 -16.91
N ALA A 17 13.04 -33.02 -18.19
CA ALA A 17 12.58 -32.06 -19.17
C ALA A 17 11.17 -31.52 -18.84
N LEU A 18 10.26 -32.39 -18.42
CA LEU A 18 8.90 -32.02 -18.02
C LEU A 18 8.88 -31.18 -16.74
N GLU A 19 9.71 -31.53 -15.73
CA GLU A 19 9.86 -30.73 -14.51
C GLU A 19 10.43 -29.34 -14.79
N THR A 20 11.42 -29.26 -15.69
CA THR A 20 12.00 -27.97 -16.11
C THR A 20 10.93 -27.10 -16.76
N ALA A 21 10.18 -27.64 -17.72
CA ALA A 21 9.09 -26.92 -18.40
C ALA A 21 7.97 -26.51 -17.43
N LEU A 22 7.64 -27.37 -16.46
CA LEU A 22 6.64 -27.05 -15.43
C LEU A 22 7.11 -25.93 -14.50
N ASN A 23 8.38 -25.94 -14.08
CA ASN A 23 8.93 -24.90 -13.22
C ASN A 23 9.01 -23.55 -13.95
N GLU A 24 9.35 -23.53 -15.23
CA GLU A 24 9.29 -22.33 -16.06
C GLU A 24 7.85 -21.78 -16.18
N ALA A 25 6.87 -22.67 -16.41
CA ALA A 25 5.46 -22.29 -16.47
C ALA A 25 4.97 -21.73 -15.13
N LYS A 26 5.26 -22.40 -14.02
CA LYS A 26 4.96 -21.94 -12.65
C LYS A 26 5.62 -20.60 -12.34
N GLY A 27 6.87 -20.41 -12.76
CA GLY A 27 7.59 -19.14 -12.60
C GLY A 27 6.86 -17.98 -13.27
N ARG A 28 6.42 -18.16 -14.53
CA ARG A 28 5.65 -17.15 -15.26
C ARG A 28 4.30 -16.85 -14.62
N ASP A 29 3.58 -17.88 -14.17
CA ASP A 29 2.26 -17.70 -13.56
C ASP A 29 2.36 -17.01 -12.19
N ASN A 30 3.38 -17.34 -11.41
CA ASN A 30 3.69 -16.63 -10.17
C ASN A 30 4.03 -15.16 -10.43
N VAL A 31 4.83 -14.84 -11.45
CA VAL A 31 5.14 -13.44 -11.81
C VAL A 31 3.87 -12.67 -12.18
N LYS A 32 2.97 -13.26 -12.98
CA LYS A 32 1.70 -12.62 -13.33
C LYS A 32 0.79 -12.41 -12.13
N ARG A 33 0.70 -13.40 -11.25
CA ARG A 33 -0.10 -13.32 -10.02
C ARG A 33 0.45 -12.24 -9.08
N VAL A 34 1.75 -12.24 -8.85
CA VAL A 34 2.46 -11.21 -8.06
C VAL A 34 2.23 -9.83 -8.69
N ALA A 35 2.42 -9.69 -10.00
CA ALA A 35 2.19 -8.42 -10.69
C ALA A 35 0.74 -7.92 -10.54
N TYR A 36 -0.25 -8.81 -10.56
CA TYR A 36 -1.65 -8.43 -10.36
C TYR A 36 -1.95 -8.07 -8.90
N GLU A 37 -1.50 -8.88 -7.95
CA GLU A 37 -1.74 -8.70 -6.52
C GLU A 37 -1.09 -7.41 -6.00
N TYR A 38 0.18 -7.21 -6.33
CA TYR A 38 0.90 -5.98 -5.97
C TYR A 38 0.46 -4.79 -6.84
N GLY A 39 0.17 -5.01 -8.12
CA GLY A 39 -0.28 -3.95 -9.03
C GLY A 39 -1.60 -3.32 -8.59
N LEU A 40 -2.58 -4.14 -8.20
CA LEU A 40 -3.87 -3.64 -7.69
C LEU A 40 -3.69 -2.91 -6.35
N HIS A 41 -2.91 -3.50 -5.44
CA HIS A 41 -2.71 -2.93 -4.10
C HIS A 41 -1.96 -1.59 -4.16
N TYR A 42 -0.80 -1.56 -4.82
CA TYR A 42 -0.01 -0.32 -4.94
C TYR A 42 -0.65 0.69 -5.89
N GLY A 43 -1.34 0.24 -6.94
CA GLY A 43 -2.09 1.10 -7.84
C GLY A 43 -3.20 1.85 -7.11
N GLY A 44 -4.00 1.16 -6.29
CA GLY A 44 -5.02 1.78 -5.46
C GLY A 44 -4.44 2.79 -4.47
N MET A 45 -3.32 2.45 -3.82
CA MET A 45 -2.62 3.38 -2.92
C MET A 45 -2.09 4.62 -3.65
N ALA A 46 -1.57 4.47 -4.87
CA ALA A 46 -1.07 5.58 -5.67
C ALA A 46 -2.20 6.55 -6.03
N VAL A 47 -3.34 6.04 -6.50
CA VAL A 47 -4.51 6.87 -6.82
C VAL A 47 -5.02 7.61 -5.58
N LEU A 48 -5.16 6.91 -4.45
CA LEU A 48 -5.57 7.53 -3.18
C LEU A 48 -4.61 8.65 -2.77
N THR A 49 -3.30 8.41 -2.89
CA THR A 49 -2.27 9.38 -2.54
C THR A 49 -2.35 10.63 -3.42
N LEU A 50 -2.58 10.46 -4.72
CA LEU A 50 -2.76 11.58 -5.65
C LEU A 50 -4.01 12.40 -5.32
N CYS A 51 -5.14 11.75 -5.00
CA CYS A 51 -6.35 12.44 -4.57
C CYS A 51 -6.13 13.24 -3.29
N LEU A 52 -5.50 12.64 -2.28
CA LEU A 52 -5.20 13.32 -1.01
C LEU A 52 -4.22 14.47 -1.19
N MET A 53 -3.23 14.31 -2.08
CA MET A 53 -2.29 15.38 -2.43
C MET A 53 -3.03 16.55 -3.08
N TYR A 54 -3.90 16.30 -4.04
CA TYR A 54 -4.71 17.33 -4.70
C TYR A 54 -5.59 18.10 -3.70
N ILE A 55 -6.28 17.38 -2.79
CA ILE A 55 -7.08 17.99 -1.72
C ILE A 55 -6.21 18.84 -0.80
N SER A 56 -5.04 18.32 -0.40
CA SER A 56 -4.11 19.01 0.48
C SER A 56 -3.62 20.33 -0.12
N PHE A 57 -3.33 20.37 -1.43
CA PHE A 57 -2.92 21.60 -2.10
C PHE A 57 -4.08 22.59 -2.28
N SER A 58 -5.25 22.11 -2.70
CA SER A 58 -6.41 22.96 -3.00
C SER A 58 -7.02 23.60 -1.74
N TYR A 59 -7.09 22.84 -0.65
CA TYR A 59 -7.75 23.24 0.60
C TYR A 59 -6.77 23.55 1.74
N ARG A 60 -5.50 23.85 1.41
CA ARG A 60 -4.46 24.05 2.44
C ARG A 60 -4.82 25.12 3.47
N TYR A 61 -5.53 26.17 3.06
CA TYR A 61 -5.92 27.29 3.91
C TYR A 61 -7.35 27.19 4.46
N THR A 62 -7.99 26.03 4.35
CA THR A 62 -9.32 25.79 4.90
C THR A 62 -9.20 25.09 6.26
N THR A 63 -9.97 25.56 7.23
CA THR A 63 -10.12 24.90 8.53
C THR A 63 -11.28 23.92 8.46
N ILE A 64 -11.10 22.71 9.00
CA ILE A 64 -12.19 21.71 9.06
C ILE A 64 -13.05 21.95 10.31
N ILE A 65 -12.38 22.14 11.45
CA ILE A 65 -13.03 22.30 12.75
C ILE A 65 -12.38 23.47 13.46
N VAL A 66 -13.20 24.36 13.99
CA VAL A 66 -12.78 25.42 14.92
C VAL A 66 -13.38 25.09 16.27
N PHE A 67 -12.54 24.84 17.26
CA PHE A 67 -12.95 24.63 18.63
C PHE A 67 -13.15 25.99 19.30
N GLY A 68 -14.20 26.10 20.12
CA GLY A 68 -14.40 27.28 20.97
C GLY A 68 -13.30 27.41 22.03
N ASN A 69 -13.28 28.53 22.75
CA ASN A 69 -12.26 28.89 23.74
C ASN A 69 -12.12 27.90 24.93
N ASN A 70 -12.93 26.85 24.98
CA ASN A 70 -12.87 25.81 26.00
C ASN A 70 -11.72 24.80 25.78
N PHE A 71 -11.18 24.72 24.55
CA PHE A 71 -10.07 23.82 24.22
C PHE A 71 -8.83 24.64 23.87
N ASN A 72 -7.72 24.31 24.52
CA ASN A 72 -6.42 24.88 24.23
C ASN A 72 -5.48 23.79 23.72
N PHE A 73 -4.94 23.97 22.52
CA PHE A 73 -4.03 22.98 21.89
C PHE A 73 -2.55 23.33 22.09
N GLU A 74 -2.22 24.34 22.90
CA GLU A 74 -0.83 24.68 23.22
C GLU A 74 -0.11 23.52 23.95
N PRO A 75 1.17 23.22 23.60
CA PRO A 75 2.04 23.98 22.70
C PRO A 75 1.94 23.60 21.21
N PHE A 76 1.16 22.57 20.86
CA PHE A 76 1.10 22.02 19.50
C PHE A 76 0.08 22.71 18.58
N GLY A 77 -0.64 23.72 19.08
CA GLY A 77 -1.68 24.43 18.34
C GLY A 77 -1.19 25.02 17.02
N SER A 78 0.05 25.52 16.99
CA SER A 78 0.70 26.01 15.77
C SER A 78 0.89 24.90 14.71
N LEU A 79 1.22 23.67 15.12
CA LEU A 79 1.37 22.54 14.20
C LEU A 79 0.02 22.04 13.69
N ILE A 80 -0.99 21.98 14.57
CA ILE A 80 -2.34 21.50 14.27
C ILE A 80 -3.09 22.46 13.33
N SER A 81 -2.85 23.76 13.49
CA SER A 81 -3.45 24.83 12.68
C SER A 81 -2.57 25.27 11.50
N PHE A 82 -1.46 24.58 11.21
CA PHE A 82 -0.65 24.89 10.03
C PHE A 82 -1.35 24.40 8.76
N PRO A 83 -1.54 25.22 7.71
CA PRO A 83 -1.11 26.61 7.50
C PRO A 83 -2.21 27.66 7.70
N THR A 84 -3.38 27.30 8.23
CA THR A 84 -4.54 28.19 8.43
C THR A 84 -4.30 29.31 9.44
N LYS A 85 -3.39 29.13 10.42
CA LYS A 85 -3.04 30.13 11.47
C LYS A 85 -4.25 30.61 12.31
N VAL A 86 -5.35 29.87 12.29
CA VAL A 86 -6.52 30.17 13.11
C VAL A 86 -6.35 29.47 14.46
N PRO A 87 -6.41 30.20 15.59
CA PRO A 87 -6.27 29.60 16.91
C PRO A 87 -7.38 28.58 17.16
N ASN A 88 -7.05 27.51 17.87
CA ASN A 88 -7.96 26.43 18.22
C ASN A 88 -8.64 25.75 17.00
N SER A 89 -7.98 25.72 15.85
CA SER A 89 -8.50 25.07 14.64
C SER A 89 -7.65 23.89 14.19
N ILE A 90 -8.30 22.94 13.51
CA ILE A 90 -7.63 21.85 12.80
C ILE A 90 -7.57 22.17 11.31
N SER A 91 -6.36 22.17 10.74
CA SER A 91 -6.15 22.32 9.31
C SER A 91 -6.51 21.05 8.54
N VAL A 92 -6.89 21.21 7.28
CA VAL A 92 -7.16 20.07 6.38
C VAL A 92 -5.93 19.15 6.25
N VAL A 93 -4.73 19.73 6.17
CA VAL A 93 -3.49 18.98 6.02
C VAL A 93 -3.22 18.12 7.26
N PHE A 94 -3.35 18.69 8.46
CA PHE A 94 -3.16 17.95 9.70
C PHE A 94 -4.19 16.83 9.85
N TRP A 95 -5.46 17.11 9.53
CA TRP A 95 -6.53 16.11 9.58
C TRP A 95 -6.28 14.92 8.66
N ILE A 96 -5.83 15.17 7.41
CA ILE A 96 -5.50 14.10 6.46
C ILE A 96 -4.37 13.22 7.02
N VAL A 97 -3.34 13.81 7.62
CA VAL A 97 -2.22 13.06 8.21
C VAL A 97 -2.69 12.19 9.36
N VAL A 98 -3.47 12.75 10.29
CA VAL A 98 -3.98 12.01 11.45
C VAL A 98 -4.92 10.90 11.01
N ASN A 99 -5.83 11.16 10.07
CA ASN A 99 -6.76 10.15 9.57
C ASN A 99 -6.00 8.99 8.89
N ASN A 100 -5.02 9.29 8.04
CA ASN A 100 -4.18 8.25 7.44
C ASN A 100 -3.42 7.42 8.48
N PHE A 101 -2.87 8.07 9.51
CA PHE A 101 -2.16 7.38 10.59
C PHE A 101 -3.09 6.46 11.39
N VAL A 102 -4.28 6.95 11.76
CA VAL A 102 -5.28 6.18 12.51
C VAL A 102 -5.83 5.03 11.66
N SER A 103 -6.18 5.26 10.40
CA SER A 103 -6.68 4.20 9.51
C SER A 103 -5.65 3.10 9.29
N ARG A 104 -4.37 3.43 9.12
CA ARG A 104 -3.30 2.42 8.99
C ARG A 104 -3.11 1.62 10.28
N THR A 105 -3.13 2.31 11.41
CA THR A 105 -3.04 1.68 12.73
C THR A 105 -4.22 0.72 12.96
N LEU A 106 -5.44 1.17 12.67
CA LEU A 106 -6.65 0.36 12.79
C LEU A 106 -6.64 -0.84 11.84
N ALA A 107 -6.27 -0.65 10.57
CA ALA A 107 -6.13 -1.75 9.61
C ALA A 107 -5.08 -2.78 10.06
N GLY A 108 -4.05 -2.35 10.80
CA GLY A 108 -3.07 -3.24 11.42
C GLY A 108 -3.65 -4.11 12.54
N TYR A 109 -4.67 -3.64 13.26
CA TYR A 109 -5.36 -4.41 14.30
C TYR A 109 -6.44 -5.37 13.78
N VAL A 110 -6.90 -5.19 12.53
CA VAL A 110 -7.95 -6.02 11.91
C VAL A 110 -7.38 -7.20 11.10
N LYS A 111 -6.04 -7.33 11.04
CA LYS A 111 -5.36 -8.52 10.51
C LYS A 111 -5.37 -9.68 11.50
#